data_AF-A0A5J4Q6Y6-F1
#
_entry.id   AF-A0A5J4Q6Y6-F1
#
_cell.length_a   1.000
_cell.length_b   1.000
_cell.length_c   1.000
_cell.angle_alpha   90.00
_cell.angle_beta   90.00
_cell.angle_gamma   90.00
#
_symmetry.space_group_name_H-M   'P 1'
#
loop_
_entity.id
_entity.type
_entity.pdbx_description
1 polymer ?
#
loop_
_entity_poly.entity_id
_entity_poly.type
_entity_poly.pdbx_seq_one_letter_code
_entity_poly.pdbx_strand_id
1 'polypeptide(L)' 'MDYNFKEIEKKWQARWKERKTYLVTENESKSKYYVLNMFPYPSGAGLHVGHPLGYIASDIYAR' A
#
# COMPACT_ATOMS: atom_id res chain seq x y z
N MET A 1 -8.73 -19.54 -20.37
CA MET A 1 -7.62 -19.46 -19.39
C MET A 1 -8.11 -18.48 -18.33
N ASP A 2 -8.32 -18.95 -17.11
CA ASP A 2 -8.98 -18.14 -16.08
C ASP A 2 -7.99 -17.24 -15.34
N TYR A 3 -8.44 -16.04 -14.99
CA TYR A 3 -7.65 -15.08 -14.24
C TYR A 3 -7.59 -15.48 -12.75
N ASN A 4 -6.46 -16.05 -12.33
CA ASN A 4 -6.23 -16.44 -10.94
C ASN A 4 -5.58 -15.30 -10.13
N PHE A 5 -6.39 -14.34 -9.70
CA PHE A 5 -5.93 -13.19 -8.91
C PHE A 5 -5.26 -13.61 -7.58
N LYS A 6 -5.72 -14.70 -6.95
CA LYS A 6 -5.17 -15.16 -5.66
C LYS A 6 -3.68 -15.49 -5.75
N GLU A 7 -3.26 -16.16 -6.82
CA GLU A 7 -1.85 -16.48 -7.04
C GLU A 7 -1.04 -15.25 -7.44
N ILE A 8 -1.61 -14.41 -8.31
CA ILE A 8 -0.95 -13.21 -8.83
C ILE A 8 -0.69 -12.20 -7.70
N GLU A 9 -1.70 -11.89 -6.89
CA GLU A 9 -1.60 -10.94 -5.78
C GLU A 9 -0.59 -11.41 -4.74
N LYS A 10 -0.65 -12.68 -4.33
CA LYS A 10 0.29 -13.26 -3.37
C LYS A 10 1.74 -13.19 -3.88
N LYS A 11 1.97 -13.49 -5.15
CA LYS A 11 3.29 -13.41 -5.80
C LYS A 11 3.86 -11.99 -5.75
N TRP A 12 3.05 -10.98 -6.11
CA TRP A 12 3.52 -9.60 -6.17
C TRP A 12 3.73 -8.98 -4.78
N GLN A 13 2.82 -9.25 -3.83
CA GLN A 13 2.99 -8.82 -2.44
C GLN A 13 4.28 -9.38 -1.82
N ALA A 14 4.57 -10.67 -2.04
CA ALA A 14 5.80 -11.30 -1.58
C ALA A 14 7.05 -10.63 -2.20
N ARG A 15 7.03 -10.39 -3.51
CA ARG A 15 8.14 -9.75 -4.23
C ARG A 15 8.39 -8.31 -3.76
N TRP A 16 7.33 -7.52 -3.50
CA TRP A 16 7.50 -6.16 -2.98
C TRP A 16 8.10 -6.14 -1.58
N LYS A 17 7.68 -7.08 -0.72
CA LYS A 17 8.20 -7.24 0.63
C LYS A 17 9.69 -7.64 0.62
N GLU A 18 10.05 -8.65 -0.16
CA GLU A 18 11.44 -9.11 -0.31
C GLU A 18 12.37 -7.97 -0.78
N ARG A 19 11.92 -7.20 -1.77
CA ARG A 19 12.68 -6.08 -2.34
C ARG A 19 12.63 -4.81 -1.52
N LYS A 20 11.86 -4.78 -0.43
CA LYS A 20 11.59 -3.57 0.36
C LYS A 20 11.13 -2.40 -0.52
N THR A 21 10.24 -2.66 -1.49
CA THR A 21 9.90 -1.73 -2.59
C THR A 21 9.42 -0.36 -2.11
N TYR A 22 8.73 -0.29 -0.97
CA TYR A 22 8.21 0.97 -0.42
C TYR A 22 9.04 1.51 0.77
N LEU A 23 10.21 0.91 1.06
CA LEU A 23 11.15 1.47 2.02
C LEU A 23 11.89 2.63 1.36
N VAL A 24 11.81 3.81 1.95
CA VAL A 24 12.47 5.03 1.46
C VAL A 24 13.38 5.61 2.54
N THR A 25 14.40 6.34 2.10
CA THR A 25 15.29 7.14 2.95
C THR A 25 15.37 8.55 2.38
N GLU A 26 15.84 9.50 3.19
CA GLU A 26 16.17 10.83 2.72
C GLU A 26 17.21 10.74 1.60
N ASN A 27 16.89 11.36 0.46
CA ASN A 27 17.78 11.42 -0.69
C ASN A 27 17.61 12.77 -1.37
N GLU A 28 18.58 13.66 -1.14
CA GLU A 28 18.57 15.03 -1.65
C GLU A 28 18.63 15.11 -3.19
N SER A 29 19.07 14.04 -3.87
CA SER A 29 19.07 13.97 -5.34
C SER A 29 17.68 13.69 -5.95
N LYS A 30 16.66 13.44 -5.12
CA LYS A 30 15.30 13.13 -5.58
C LYS A 30 14.30 14.15 -5.03
N SER A 31 13.31 14.53 -5.83
CA SER A 31 12.18 15.32 -5.35
C SER A 31 11.38 14.50 -4.33
N LYS A 32 11.33 14.98 -3.09
CA LYS A 32 10.56 14.34 -2.02
C LYS A 32 9.06 14.53 -2.25
N TYR A 33 8.30 13.47 -1.99
CA TYR A 33 6.85 13.54 -1.84
C TYR A 33 6.42 12.77 -0.60
N TYR A 34 5.43 13.26 0.13
CA TYR A 34 4.87 12.57 1.29
C TYR A 34 3.35 12.47 1.16
N VAL A 35 2.87 11.25 0.87
CA VAL A 35 1.45 10.91 0.89
C VAL A 35 1.10 10.40 2.29
N LEU A 36 0.16 11.05 2.97
CA LEU A 36 -0.30 10.66 4.30
C LEU A 36 -1.81 10.42 4.27
N ASN A 37 -2.24 9.36 4.94
CA ASN A 37 -3.65 9.11 5.21
C ASN A 37 -3.91 9.11 6.73
N MET A 38 -5.15 9.33 7.13
CA MET A 38 -5.58 9.27 8.51
C MET A 38 -5.42 7.84 9.03
N PHE A 39 -4.62 7.66 10.08
CA PHE A 39 -4.48 6.36 10.73
C PHE A 39 -5.78 5.95 11.42
N PRO A 40 -6.16 4.65 11.37
CA PRO A 40 -7.41 4.20 11.97
C PRO A 40 -7.28 4.07 13.48
N TYR A 41 -8.37 4.34 14.20
CA TYR A 41 -8.48 3.92 15.60
C TYR A 41 -8.59 2.38 15.69
N PRO A 42 -7.92 1.72 16.65
CA PRO A 42 -7.95 0.25 16.80
C PRO A 42 -9.27 -0.21 17.46
N SER A 43 -10.39 -0.07 16.75
CA SER A 43 -11.77 -0.26 17.24
C SER A 43 -12.25 -1.73 17.30
N GLY A 44 -11.34 -2.71 17.13
CA GLY A 44 -11.61 -4.13 17.40
C GLY A 44 -12.23 -4.94 16.26
N ALA A 45 -12.99 -4.34 15.35
CA ALA A 45 -13.65 -5.07 14.23
C ALA A 45 -12.78 -5.23 12.96
N GLY A 46 -11.52 -4.79 13.00
CA GLY A 46 -10.67 -4.71 11.81
C GLY A 46 -11.05 -3.53 10.91
N LEU A 47 -10.78 -3.65 9.59
CA LEU A 47 -11.07 -2.58 8.63
C LEU A 47 -12.51 -2.68 8.12
N HIS A 48 -13.37 -1.72 8.47
CA HIS A 48 -14.63 -1.50 7.76
C HIS A 48 -14.40 -0.87 6.37
N VAL A 49 -15.39 -0.93 5.49
CA VAL A 49 -15.33 -0.50 4.07
C VAL A 49 -14.94 0.97 3.84
N GLY A 50 -15.05 1.81 4.87
CA GLY A 50 -14.62 3.21 4.80
C GLY A 50 -13.10 3.37 4.81
N HIS A 51 -12.38 2.47 5.47
CA HIS A 51 -10.92 2.49 5.50
C HIS A 51 -10.27 2.26 4.11
N PRO A 52 -10.61 1.19 3.35
CA PRO A 52 -10.02 0.99 2.03
C PRO A 52 -10.36 2.11 1.06
N LEU A 53 -11.53 2.78 1.19
CA LEU A 53 -11.84 3.94 0.36
C LEU A 53 -10.78 5.03 0.48
N GLY A 54 -10.38 5.36 1.72
CA GLY A 54 -9.28 6.27 1.97
C GLY A 54 -7.95 5.71 1.49
N TYR A 55 -7.59 4.51 1.94
CA TYR A 55 -6.24 3.96 1.73
C TYR A 55 -5.93 3.66 0.27
N ILE A 56 -6.91 3.19 -0.51
CA ILE A 56 -6.73 2.90 -1.94
C ILE A 56 -6.48 4.19 -2.71
N ALA A 57 -7.21 5.27 -2.43
CA ALA A 57 -6.98 6.55 -3.10
C ALA A 57 -5.57 7.09 -2.83
N SER A 58 -5.10 7.03 -1.57
CA SER A 58 -3.73 7.40 -1.23
C SER A 58 -2.68 6.48 -1.85
N ASP A 59 -2.90 5.15 -1.86
CA ASP A 59 -1.97 4.18 -2.46
C ASP A 59 -1.88 4.35 -3.99
N ILE A 60 -2.99 4.67 -4.67
CA ILE A 60 -2.99 5.02 -6.10
C ILE A 60 -2.12 6.25 -6.34
N TYR A 61 -2.27 7.28 -5.51
CA TYR A 61 -1.51 8.52 -5.67
C TYR A 61 -0.01 8.34 -5.31
N ALA A 62 0.31 7.42 -4.40
CA ALA A 62 1.68 7.15 -3.96
C ALA A 62 2.51 6.32 -4.95
N ARG A 63 1.86 5.70 -5.94
CA ARG A 63 2.47 4.84 -6.97
C ARG A 63 2.85 5.63 -8.21
#